data_AF-K2KSW4-F1
#
_entry.id   AF-K2KSW4-F1
#
_cell.length_a   1.000
_cell.length_b   1.000
_cell.length_c   1.000
_cell.angle_alpha   90.00
_cell.angle_beta   90.00
_cell.angle_gamma   90.00
#
_symmetry.space_group_name_H-M   'P 1'
#
loop_
_entity.id
_entity.type
_entity.pdbx_description
1 polymer ?
#
loop_
_entity_poly.entity_id
_entity_poly.type
_entity_poly.pdbx_seq_one_letter_code
_entity_poly.pdbx_strand_id
1 'polypeptide(L)'
;MVNREPNENNPVLNRLIQAVKDMQKENEKGSKKQKLDTPSEWGHNYSEFKGDGLGAINKLLETKKGFVAGAFHKEGLGDIDLVWGNKDYGLEHILKRREKQAKNKGLNEQQAKEYAMSVVKTIPEVIEKGVKVDNNGRMAY
;
A
#
# COMPACT_ATOMS: atom_id res chain seq x y z
N MET A 1 -44.43 -37.14 -5.68
CA MET A 1 -43.73 -36.06 -4.96
C MET A 1 -43.03 -36.70 -3.77
N VAL A 2 -41.69 -36.76 -3.77
CA VAL A 2 -40.93 -37.41 -2.70
C VAL A 2 -40.44 -36.32 -1.75
N ASN A 3 -41.13 -36.16 -0.63
CA ASN A 3 -40.68 -35.31 0.47
C ASN A 3 -39.48 -36.02 1.13
N ARG A 4 -38.28 -35.44 1.02
CA ARG A 4 -37.10 -35.86 1.79
C ARG A 4 -37.00 -34.94 3.01
N GLU A 5 -37.43 -35.44 4.15
CA GLU A 5 -37.14 -34.79 5.44
C GLU A 5 -35.63 -34.92 5.73
N PRO A 6 -34.94 -33.83 6.11
CA PRO A 6 -33.54 -33.92 6.51
C PRO A 6 -33.47 -34.61 7.87
N ASN A 7 -32.84 -35.79 7.93
CA ASN A 7 -32.51 -36.47 9.18
C ASN A 7 -31.46 -35.65 9.94
N GLU A 8 -31.90 -34.92 10.97
CA GLU A 8 -31.09 -34.04 11.82
C GLU A 8 -30.19 -34.78 12.84
N ASN A 9 -30.21 -36.12 12.88
CA ASN A 9 -29.49 -36.92 13.88
C ASN A 9 -28.38 -37.81 13.30
N ASN A 10 -27.76 -37.42 12.19
CA ASN A 10 -26.57 -38.12 11.70
C ASN A 10 -25.29 -37.59 12.40
N PRO A 11 -24.62 -38.39 13.26
CA PRO A 11 -23.41 -37.95 13.96
C PRO A 11 -22.26 -37.61 13.01
N VAL A 12 -22.24 -38.18 11.81
CA VAL A 12 -21.23 -37.87 10.77
C VAL A 12 -21.45 -36.47 10.21
N LEU A 13 -22.71 -36.07 9.99
CA LEU A 13 -23.05 -34.74 9.47
C LEU A 13 -22.67 -33.65 10.48
N ASN A 14 -22.95 -33.89 11.76
CA ASN A 14 -22.57 -32.96 12.83
C ASN A 14 -21.04 -32.82 12.97
N ARG A 15 -20.27 -33.90 12.78
CA ARG A 15 -18.80 -33.86 12.75
C ARG A 15 -18.27 -33.09 11.56
N LEU A 16 -18.86 -33.26 10.38
CA LEU A 16 -18.49 -32.51 9.18
C LEU A 16 -18.79 -31.01 9.33
N ILE A 17 -19.95 -30.66 9.89
CA ILE A 17 -20.33 -29.26 10.14
C ILE A 17 -19.38 -28.63 11.17
N GLN A 18 -18.99 -29.35 12.22
CA GLN A 18 -17.99 -28.88 13.18
C GLN A 18 -16.62 -28.70 12.53
N ALA A 19 -16.14 -29.68 11.76
CA ALA A 19 -14.86 -29.58 11.06
C ALA A 19 -14.81 -28.38 10.11
N VAL A 20 -15.89 -28.10 9.37
CA VAL A 20 -15.99 -26.91 8.50
C VAL A 20 -16.00 -25.61 9.30
N LYS A 21 -16.71 -25.57 10.44
CA LYS A 21 -16.71 -24.40 11.35
C LYS A 21 -15.34 -24.17 11.98
N ASP A 22 -14.62 -25.23 12.33
CA ASP A 22 -13.27 -25.15 12.89
C ASP A 22 -12.26 -24.72 11.82
N MET A 23 -12.37 -25.20 10.58
CA MET A 23 -11.56 -24.72 9.45
C MET A 23 -11.84 -23.25 9.09
N GLN A 24 -13.09 -22.77 9.24
CA GLN A 24 -13.42 -21.35 9.09
C GLN A 24 -12.80 -20.50 10.22
N LYS A 25 -12.86 -20.98 11.46
CA LYS A 25 -12.19 -20.33 12.61
C LYS A 25 -10.66 -20.33 12.49
N GLU A 26 -10.07 -21.37 11.92
CA GLU A 26 -8.61 -21.42 11.68
C GLU A 26 -8.18 -20.48 10.54
N ASN A 27 -8.99 -20.31 9.49
CA ASN A 27 -8.76 -19.28 8.48
C ASN A 27 -8.87 -17.85 9.04
N GLU A 28 -9.78 -17.62 9.99
CA GLU A 28 -9.84 -16.34 10.74
C GLU A 28 -8.61 -16.14 11.64
N LYS A 29 -8.03 -17.22 12.19
CA LYS A 29 -6.82 -17.15 13.03
C LYS A 29 -5.50 -17.01 12.25
N GLY A 30 -5.49 -17.34 10.95
CA GLY A 30 -4.39 -17.04 10.03
C GLY A 30 -4.38 -15.59 9.54
N SER A 31 -5.53 -14.91 9.60
CA SER A 31 -5.64 -13.45 9.38
C SER A 31 -5.45 -12.66 10.67
N LYS A 32 -4.49 -13.07 11.51
CA LYS A 32 -3.81 -12.09 12.36
C LYS A 32 -2.95 -11.23 11.44
N LYS A 33 -3.59 -10.33 10.69
CA LYS A 33 -2.96 -9.06 10.32
C LYS A 33 -2.29 -8.62 11.61
N GLN A 34 -0.96 -8.63 11.66
CA GLN A 34 -0.27 -7.81 12.64
C GLN A 34 -1.03 -6.48 12.58
N LYS A 35 -1.70 -6.10 13.67
CA LYS A 35 -2.18 -4.74 13.81
C LYS A 35 -0.89 -3.95 13.76
N LEU A 36 -0.49 -3.57 12.55
CA LEU A 36 0.36 -2.43 12.34
C LEU A 36 -0.39 -1.35 13.10
N ASP A 37 0.22 -0.82 14.16
CA ASP A 37 -0.28 0.36 14.86
C ASP A 37 -0.09 1.57 13.92
N THR A 38 -0.71 1.47 12.74
CA THR A 38 -0.73 2.52 11.73
C THR A 38 -1.75 3.54 12.19
N PRO A 39 -1.38 4.82 12.24
CA PRO A 39 -2.30 5.89 12.56
C PRO A 39 -3.60 5.75 11.75
N SER A 40 -4.76 5.81 12.40
CA SER A 40 -6.05 5.69 11.71
C SER A 40 -6.24 6.75 10.60
N GLU A 41 -5.48 7.85 10.68
CA GLU A 41 -5.40 8.90 9.66
C GLU A 41 -4.84 8.43 8.32
N TRP A 42 -4.06 7.34 8.28
CA TRP A 42 -3.51 6.82 7.03
C TRP A 42 -4.57 6.17 6.15
N GLY A 43 -5.71 5.78 6.72
CA GLY A 43 -6.83 5.22 5.97
C GLY A 43 -6.65 3.74 5.63
N HIS A 44 -7.11 3.33 4.45
CA HIS A 44 -7.12 1.93 4.03
C HIS A 44 -5.72 1.45 3.64
N ASN A 45 -5.34 0.25 4.08
CA ASN A 45 -4.12 -0.42 3.65
C ASN A 45 -4.39 -1.23 2.37
N TYR A 46 -3.78 -0.84 1.25
CA TYR A 46 -3.81 -1.60 -0.01
C TYR A 46 -2.72 -2.67 -0.01
N SER A 47 -2.92 -3.70 0.81
CA SER A 47 -1.94 -4.80 0.99
C SER A 47 -1.65 -5.58 -0.29
N GLU A 48 -2.51 -5.49 -1.31
CA GLU A 48 -2.30 -6.12 -2.61
C GLU A 48 -1.06 -5.59 -3.36
N PHE A 49 -0.57 -4.40 -2.99
CA PHE A 49 0.64 -3.79 -3.56
C PHE A 49 1.88 -3.95 -2.67
N LYS A 50 1.85 -4.85 -1.67
CA LYS A 50 3.03 -5.11 -0.83
C LYS A 50 4.18 -5.62 -1.70
N GLY A 51 5.36 -5.00 -1.58
CA GLY A 51 6.55 -5.29 -2.39
C GLY A 51 6.48 -4.77 -3.84
N ASP A 52 5.33 -4.25 -4.28
CA ASP A 52 5.19 -3.57 -5.57
C ASP A 52 5.15 -2.05 -5.36
N GLY A 53 6.34 -1.46 -5.23
CA GLY A 53 6.49 -0.03 -4.98
C GLY A 53 5.86 0.85 -6.06
N LEU A 54 5.89 0.43 -7.34
CA LEU A 54 5.28 1.18 -8.44
C LEU A 54 3.76 1.07 -8.42
N GLY A 55 3.22 -0.14 -8.19
CA GLY A 55 1.80 -0.35 -8.01
C GLY A 55 1.25 0.42 -6.80
N ALA A 56 1.98 0.42 -5.69
CA ALA A 56 1.63 1.18 -4.49
C ALA A 56 1.55 2.69 -4.78
N ILE A 57 2.54 3.25 -5.46
CA ILE A 57 2.52 4.65 -5.90
C ILE A 57 1.28 4.93 -6.76
N ASN A 58 1.05 4.13 -7.80
CA ASN A 58 -0.08 4.33 -8.71
C ASN A 58 -1.41 4.25 -7.98
N LYS A 59 -1.55 3.31 -7.03
CA LYS A 59 -2.77 3.15 -6.24
C LYS A 59 -3.04 4.36 -5.36
N LEU A 60 -2.01 4.87 -4.70
CA LEU A 60 -2.14 6.06 -3.85
C LEU A 60 -2.39 7.32 -4.68
N LEU A 61 -1.82 7.45 -5.88
CA LEU A 61 -2.12 8.54 -6.81
C LEU A 61 -3.58 8.51 -7.29
N GLU A 62 -4.13 7.32 -7.55
CA GLU A 62 -5.52 7.10 -7.95
C GLU A 62 -6.49 7.46 -6.82
N THR A 63 -6.26 6.89 -5.64
CA THR A 63 -7.18 6.96 -4.51
C THR A 63 -7.02 8.23 -3.68
N LYS A 64 -5.83 8.86 -3.73
CA LYS A 64 -5.43 10.05 -2.98
C LYS A 64 -5.70 9.92 -1.47
N LYS A 65 -5.58 8.71 -0.94
CA LYS A 65 -5.73 8.34 0.47
C LYS A 65 -5.17 6.95 0.68
N GLY A 66 -5.10 6.50 1.93
CA GLY A 66 -4.63 5.15 2.22
C GLY A 66 -3.11 5.08 2.34
N PHE A 67 -2.66 3.85 2.53
CA PHE A 67 -1.26 3.49 2.58
C PHE A 67 -1.05 2.07 2.07
N VAL A 68 0.20 1.69 1.86
CA VAL A 68 0.62 0.34 1.50
C VAL A 68 1.73 -0.04 2.47
N ALA A 69 1.42 -0.99 3.34
CA ALA A 69 2.42 -1.53 4.26
C ALA A 69 3.46 -2.37 3.52
N GLY A 70 4.75 -2.09 3.75
CA GLY A 70 5.84 -2.77 3.07
C GLY A 70 5.80 -2.61 1.55
N ALA A 71 5.45 -1.42 1.06
CA ALA A 71 5.48 -1.10 -0.37
C ALA A 71 6.88 -1.29 -0.98
N PHE A 72 7.92 -1.01 -0.19
CA PHE A 72 9.31 -1.25 -0.57
C PHE A 72 10.01 -2.11 0.48
N HIS A 73 11.10 -2.76 0.07
CA HIS A 73 11.96 -3.53 0.96
C HIS A 73 13.41 -3.17 0.67
N LYS A 74 14.21 -2.98 1.72
CA LYS A 74 15.65 -2.76 1.59
C LYS A 74 16.42 -3.52 2.64
N GLU A 75 17.43 -4.26 2.21
CA GLU A 75 18.32 -4.99 3.11
C GLU A 75 18.96 -4.04 4.13
N GLY A 76 18.88 -4.39 5.42
CA GLY A 76 19.35 -3.57 6.54
C GLY A 76 18.39 -2.49 7.05
N LEU A 77 17.39 -2.07 6.26
CA LEU A 77 16.33 -1.13 6.69
C LEU A 77 14.99 -1.84 6.96
N GLY A 78 14.72 -2.95 6.25
CA GLY A 78 13.49 -3.72 6.35
C GLY A 78 12.40 -3.24 5.39
N ASP A 79 11.15 -3.57 5.74
CA ASP A 79 9.95 -3.16 5.01
C ASP A 79 9.70 -1.67 5.23
N ILE A 80 9.42 -0.95 4.13
CA ILE A 80 9.14 0.49 4.13
C ILE A 80 7.70 0.70 3.67
N ASP A 81 6.92 1.36 4.52
CA ASP A 81 5.54 1.71 4.24
C ASP A 81 5.47 2.95 3.33
N LEU A 82 4.54 2.93 2.37
CA LEU A 82 4.23 4.09 1.54
C LEU A 82 2.84 4.62 1.89
N VAL A 83 2.75 5.89 2.29
CA VAL A 83 1.50 6.53 2.69
C VAL A 83 1.17 7.70 1.75
N TRP A 84 -0.12 7.86 1.42
CA TRP A 84 -0.56 9.05 0.69
C TRP A 84 -0.22 10.33 1.47
N GLY A 85 -0.53 10.31 2.76
CA GLY A 85 -0.13 11.31 3.74
C GLY A 85 -0.97 12.57 3.66
N ASN A 86 -0.33 13.70 3.92
CA ASN A 86 -0.96 15.00 4.02
C ASN A 86 0.00 16.11 3.56
N LYS A 87 -0.29 17.36 3.93
CA LYS A 87 0.57 18.51 3.58
C LYS A 87 1.97 18.48 4.23
N ASP A 88 2.17 17.69 5.29
CA ASP A 88 3.38 17.66 6.11
C ASP A 88 4.25 16.43 5.84
N TYR A 89 3.66 15.31 5.39
CA TYR A 89 4.38 14.08 5.04
C TYR A 89 3.70 13.25 3.95
N GLY A 90 4.39 12.22 3.45
CA GLY A 90 3.85 11.25 2.48
C GLY A 90 3.92 11.72 1.02
N LEU A 91 3.22 10.98 0.15
CA LEU A 91 3.25 11.20 -1.29
C LEU A 91 2.66 12.57 -1.69
N GLU A 92 1.60 13.01 -1.00
CA GLU A 92 0.98 14.32 -1.25
C GLU A 92 1.97 15.46 -0.98
N HIS A 93 2.70 15.41 0.14
CA HIS A 93 3.72 16.40 0.48
C HIS A 93 4.83 16.45 -0.58
N ILE A 94 5.32 15.28 -1.02
CA ILE A 94 6.37 15.19 -2.04
C ILE A 94 5.90 15.86 -3.34
N LEU A 95 4.71 15.54 -3.84
CA LEU A 95 4.15 16.13 -5.06
C LEU A 95 4.08 17.65 -4.96
N LYS A 96 3.46 18.17 -3.90
CA LYS A 96 3.32 19.62 -3.67
C LYS A 96 4.67 20.32 -3.61
N ARG A 97 5.67 19.70 -2.95
CA ARG A 97 7.02 20.25 -2.83
C ARG A 97 7.73 20.30 -4.18
N ARG A 98 7.62 19.25 -5.00
CA ARG A 98 8.24 19.20 -6.34
C ARG A 98 7.56 20.13 -7.34
N GLU A 99 6.23 20.24 -7.29
CA GLU A 99 5.49 21.22 -8.09
C GLU A 99 5.90 22.65 -7.74
N LYS A 100 5.97 22.99 -6.44
CA LYS A 100 6.41 24.32 -6.00
C LYS A 100 7.84 24.61 -6.42
N GLN A 101 8.73 23.63 -6.35
CA GLN A 101 10.12 23.75 -6.81
C GLN A 101 10.18 24.04 -8.33
N ALA A 102 9.36 23.37 -9.14
CA ALA A 102 9.29 23.61 -10.58
C ALA A 102 8.69 24.99 -10.90
N LYS A 103 7.60 25.38 -10.23
CA LYS A 103 7.00 26.72 -10.39
C LYS A 103 7.97 27.83 -10.02
N ASN A 104 8.76 27.66 -8.96
CA ASN A 104 9.81 28.61 -8.57
C ASN A 104 10.94 28.71 -9.61
N LYS A 105 11.11 27.70 -10.48
CA LYS A 105 12.04 27.71 -11.62
C LYS A 105 11.42 28.30 -12.90
N GLY A 106 10.20 28.82 -12.82
CA GLY A 106 9.48 29.43 -13.96
C GLY A 106 8.71 28.44 -14.84
N LEU A 107 8.56 27.17 -14.43
CA LEU A 107 7.77 26.20 -15.18
C LEU A 107 6.27 26.45 -14.98
N ASN A 108 5.48 26.15 -16.02
CA ASN A 108 4.03 26.24 -15.95
C ASN A 108 3.43 25.08 -15.11
N GLU A 109 2.13 25.12 -14.83
CA GLU A 109 1.49 24.15 -13.96
C GLU A 109 1.54 22.71 -14.49
N GLN A 110 1.39 22.51 -15.80
CA GLN A 110 1.45 21.17 -16.41
C GLN A 110 2.85 20.59 -16.31
N GLN A 111 3.86 21.38 -16.64
CA GLN A 111 5.27 20.99 -16.54
C GLN A 111 5.68 20.72 -15.08
N ALA A 112 5.16 21.49 -14.13
CA ALA A 112 5.41 21.27 -12.71
C ALA A 112 4.83 19.94 -12.22
N LYS A 113 3.62 19.58 -12.66
CA LYS A 113 2.98 18.28 -12.37
C LYS A 113 3.76 17.14 -12.99
N GLU A 114 4.20 17.27 -14.24
CA GLU A 114 4.99 16.25 -14.93
C GLU A 114 6.35 16.03 -14.25
N TYR A 115 7.02 17.11 -13.81
CA TYR A 115 8.23 17.02 -13.00
C TYR A 115 7.99 16.33 -11.65
N ALA A 116 6.89 16.65 -10.96
CA ALA A 116 6.57 15.98 -9.71
C ALA A 116 6.31 14.48 -9.90
N MET A 117 5.60 14.11 -10.98
CA MET A 117 5.36 12.72 -11.35
C MET A 117 6.64 11.96 -11.71
N SER A 118 7.56 12.59 -12.45
CA SER A 118 8.83 11.93 -12.79
C SER A 118 9.66 11.64 -11.54
N VAL A 119 9.69 12.57 -10.57
CA VAL A 119 10.36 12.35 -9.28
C VAL A 119 9.70 11.24 -8.46
N VAL A 120 8.37 11.17 -8.45
CA VAL A 120 7.67 10.08 -7.75
C VAL A 120 7.99 8.72 -8.37
N LYS A 121 8.06 8.64 -9.70
CA LYS A 121 8.40 7.40 -10.41
C LYS A 121 9.85 6.94 -10.19
N THR A 122 10.76 7.82 -9.77
CA THR A 122 12.14 7.44 -9.44
C THR A 122 12.33 6.98 -7.99
N ILE A 123 11.32 7.13 -7.12
CA ILE A 123 11.40 6.68 -5.72
C ILE A 123 11.79 5.20 -5.57
N PRO A 124 11.21 4.25 -6.33
CA PRO A 124 11.60 2.84 -6.23
C PRO A 124 13.09 2.62 -6.50
N GLU A 125 13.61 3.24 -7.57
CA GLU A 125 15.02 3.13 -7.94
C GLU A 125 15.95 3.77 -6.90
N VAL A 126 15.55 4.90 -6.31
CA VAL A 126 16.33 5.59 -5.28
C VAL A 126 16.41 4.74 -4.01
N ILE A 127 15.33 4.05 -3.64
CA ILE A 127 15.30 3.15 -2.48
C ILE A 127 16.25 1.96 -2.72
N GLU A 128 16.15 1.33 -3.89
CA GLU A 128 16.95 0.16 -4.27
C GLU A 128 18.44 0.48 -4.41
N LYS A 129 18.79 1.48 -5.24
CA LYS A 129 20.18 1.82 -5.57
C LYS A 129 20.87 2.70 -4.52
N GLY A 130 20.11 3.30 -3.60
CA GLY A 130 20.65 4.20 -2.57
C GLY A 130 21.25 5.51 -3.10
N VAL A 131 20.90 5.89 -4.33
CA VAL A 131 21.48 7.05 -5.02
C VAL A 131 20.92 8.34 -4.41
N LYS A 132 21.81 9.26 -4.00
CA LYS A 132 21.41 10.60 -3.58
C LYS A 132 20.86 11.35 -4.79
N VAL A 133 19.58 11.69 -4.77
CA VAL A 133 19.02 12.65 -5.72
C VAL A 133 19.42 14.05 -5.25
N ASP A 134 20.03 14.84 -6.14
CA ASP A 134 20.36 16.22 -5.82
C ASP A 134 19.09 17.05 -5.57
N ASN A 135 19.26 18.29 -5.10
CA ASN A 135 18.14 19.21 -4.87
C ASN A 135 17.28 19.49 -6.11
N ASN A 136 17.74 19.07 -7.30
CA ASN A 136 17.07 19.22 -8.58
C ASN A 136 16.40 17.93 -9.07
N GLY A 137 16.43 16.84 -8.30
CA GLY A 137 15.84 15.56 -8.71
C GLY A 137 16.63 14.86 -9.81
N ARG A 138 17.90 15.26 -10.04
CA ARG A 138 18.83 14.54 -10.90
C ARG A 138 19.57 13.52 -10.04
N MET A 139 19.78 12.32 -10.58
CA MET A 139 20.62 11.32 -9.94
C MET A 139 22.03 11.91 -9.83
N ALA A 140 22.52 12.12 -8.60
CA ALA A 140 23.93 12.40 -8.39
C ALA A 140 24.65 11.05 -8.50
N TYR A 141 25.30 10.82 -9.64
CA TYR A 141 26.24 9.73 -9.83
C TYR A 141 27.50 9.97 -8.99
#